data_AF-A0A5K7XFP7-F1
#
_entry.id   AF-A0A5K7XFP7-F1
#
_cell.length_a   1.000
_cell.length_b   1.000
_cell.length_c   1.000
_cell.angle_alpha   90.00
_cell.angle_beta   90.00
_cell.angle_gamma   90.00
#
_symmetry.space_group_name_H-M   'P 1'
#
loop_
_entity.id
_entity.type
_entity.pdbx_description
1 polymer ?
#
loop_
_entity_poly.entity_id
_entity_poly.type
_entity_poly.pdbx_seq_one_letter_code
_entity_poly.pdbx_strand_id
1 'polypeptide(L)'
;MDKNRVLDALHTLQSELSGANTLDDASRQSLLAITADIHRKLEADDDVPSEEGESLGGKLQDSILEFEAEHPQVTAAVNQVAAALANLGI
;
A
#
# COMPACT_ATOMS: atom_id res chain seq x y z
N MET A 1 12.55 11.89 7.81
CA MET A 1 11.58 12.60 6.96
C MET A 1 10.58 11.60 6.39
N ASP A 2 9.77 10.89 7.19
CA ASP A 2 9.40 9.53 6.71
C ASP A 2 7.87 9.29 6.65
N LYS A 3 7.07 9.77 7.60
CA LYS A 3 5.62 9.46 7.68
C LYS A 3 4.76 10.18 6.61
N ASN A 4 5.02 11.46 6.37
CA ASN A 4 4.24 12.26 5.42
C ASN A 4 4.39 11.78 3.96
N ARG A 5 5.52 11.18 3.60
CA ARG A 5 5.74 10.62 2.25
C ARG A 5 4.93 9.34 2.04
N VAL A 6 4.83 8.50 3.07
CA VAL A 6 3.97 7.31 3.02
C VAL A 6 2.51 7.73 2.92
N LEU A 7 2.06 8.72 3.71
CA LEU A 7 0.69 9.22 3.65
C LEU A 7 0.33 9.80 2.28
N ASP A 8 1.24 10.57 1.66
CA ASP A 8 1.05 11.12 0.31
C ASP A 8 0.95 10.02 -0.76
N ALA A 9 1.79 8.99 -0.66
CA ALA A 9 1.74 7.83 -1.53
C ALA A 9 0.45 7.01 -1.36
N LEU A 10 -0.03 6.82 -0.12
CA LEU A 10 -1.29 6.14 0.17
C LEU A 10 -2.49 6.90 -0.39
N HIS A 11 -2.47 8.23 -0.28
CA HIS A 11 -3.52 9.07 -0.81
C HIS A 11 -3.58 9.01 -2.34
N THR A 12 -2.40 8.97 -2.98
CA THR A 12 -2.29 8.74 -4.43
C THR A 12 -2.86 7.37 -4.80
N LEU A 13 -2.46 6.30 -4.10
CA LEU A 13 -2.99 4.96 -4.33
C LEU A 13 -4.51 4.91 -4.18
N GLN A 14 -5.07 5.52 -3.14
CA GLN A 14 -6.53 5.55 -2.93
C GLN A 14 -7.27 6.29 -4.04
N SER A 15 -6.69 7.37 -4.56
CA SER A 15 -7.23 8.10 -5.72
C SER A 15 -7.22 7.24 -6.98
N GLU A 16 -6.11 6.56 -7.26
CA GLU A 16 -5.98 5.65 -8.40
C GLU A 16 -6.96 4.48 -8.29
N LEU A 17 -7.11 3.87 -7.10
CA LEU A 17 -8.08 2.80 -6.86
C LEU A 17 -9.52 3.29 -7.07
N SER A 18 -9.83 4.51 -6.66
CA SER A 18 -11.16 5.10 -6.85
C SER A 18 -11.46 5.36 -8.33
N GLY A 19 -10.44 5.79 -9.09
CA GLY A 19 -10.54 6.06 -10.53
C GLY A 19 -10.43 4.83 -11.43
N ALA A 20 -9.84 3.73 -10.96
CA ALA A 20 -9.66 2.49 -11.69
C ALA A 20 -11.01 1.73 -11.81
N ASN A 21 -11.89 2.19 -12.69
CA ASN A 21 -13.22 1.62 -12.91
C ASN A 21 -13.19 0.20 -13.51
N THR A 22 -12.00 -0.28 -13.90
CA THR A 22 -11.74 -1.62 -14.43
C THR A 22 -11.15 -2.58 -13.40
N LEU A 23 -10.83 -2.12 -12.19
CA LEU A 23 -10.32 -2.96 -11.12
C LEU A 23 -11.46 -3.73 -10.45
N ASP A 24 -11.30 -5.05 -10.33
CA ASP A 24 -12.26 -5.92 -9.65
C ASP A 24 -12.48 -5.49 -8.19
N ASP A 25 -13.72 -5.65 -7.72
CA ASP A 25 -14.11 -5.27 -6.35
C ASP A 25 -13.27 -5.99 -5.29
N ALA A 26 -12.90 -7.25 -5.52
CA ALA A 26 -12.07 -8.02 -4.60
C ALA A 26 -10.67 -7.42 -4.45
N SER A 27 -10.03 -7.07 -5.56
CA SER A 27 -8.69 -6.45 -5.60
C SER A 27 -8.73 -5.06 -4.97
N ARG A 28 -9.76 -4.27 -5.29
CA ARG A 28 -10.01 -2.97 -4.67
C ARG A 28 -10.15 -3.08 -3.15
N GLN A 29 -10.94 -4.04 -2.67
CA GLN A 29 -11.13 -4.27 -1.24
C GLN A 29 -9.84 -4.70 -0.54
N SER A 30 -9.05 -5.58 -1.17
CA SER A 30 -7.75 -6.02 -0.63
C SER A 30 -6.78 -4.85 -0.48
N LEU A 31 -6.62 -4.04 -1.53
CA LEU A 31 -5.73 -2.88 -1.52
C LEU A 31 -6.18 -1.79 -0.54
N LEU A 32 -7.50 -1.57 -0.42
CA LEU A 32 -8.06 -0.66 0.60
C LEU A 32 -7.80 -1.18 2.02
N ALA A 33 -7.92 -2.48 2.26
CA ALA A 33 -7.65 -3.08 3.56
C ALA A 33 -6.17 -2.91 3.94
N ILE A 34 -5.24 -3.19 3.03
CA ILE A 34 -3.80 -3.01 3.25
C ILE A 34 -3.48 -1.52 3.49
N THR A 35 -4.07 -0.62 2.71
CA THR A 35 -3.92 0.84 2.89
C THR A 35 -4.39 1.31 4.26
N ALA A 36 -5.51 0.79 4.75
CA ALA A 36 -6.04 1.11 6.08
C ALA A 36 -5.15 0.54 7.20
N ASP A 37 -4.59 -0.65 7.01
CA ASP A 37 -3.65 -1.28 7.94
C ASP A 37 -2.37 -0.45 8.07
N ILE A 38 -1.81 -0.01 6.94
CA ILE A 38 -0.66 0.90 6.90
C ILE A 38 -0.99 2.21 7.61
N HIS A 39 -2.15 2.81 7.33
CA HIS A 39 -2.57 4.06 7.97
C HIS A 39 -2.61 3.91 9.49
N ARG A 40 -3.21 2.81 9.97
CA ARG A 40 -3.26 2.49 11.40
C ARG A 40 -1.88 2.30 12.00
N LYS A 41 -0.98 1.59 11.31
CA LYS A 41 0.39 1.31 11.79
C LYS A 41 1.29 2.55 11.75
N LEU A 42 0.98 3.52 10.88
CA LEU A 42 1.59 4.84 10.92
C LEU A 42 1.02 5.64 12.09
N GLU A 43 -0.30 5.72 12.27
CA GLU A 43 -0.93 6.51 13.34
C GLU A 43 -0.63 5.99 14.75
N ALA A 44 -0.59 4.68 14.92
CA ALA A 44 -0.05 4.04 16.10
C ALA A 44 1.47 4.20 16.07
N ASP A 45 1.97 5.29 16.66
CA ASP A 45 3.40 5.61 16.86
C ASP A 45 4.11 4.61 17.80
N ASP A 46 3.61 3.38 17.87
CA ASP A 46 3.92 2.41 18.92
C ASP A 46 4.70 1.24 18.34
N ASP A 47 5.75 0.94 19.08
CA ASP A 47 6.76 -0.12 19.01
C ASP A 47 6.13 -1.53 18.99
N VAL A 48 5.22 -1.79 18.04
CA VAL A 48 4.72 -3.14 17.80
C VAL A 48 5.80 -3.85 17.00
N PRO A 49 6.52 -4.82 17.59
CA PRO A 49 7.48 -5.60 16.85
C PRO A 49 6.72 -6.23 15.71
N SER A 50 7.16 -5.96 14.47
CA SER A 50 6.68 -6.70 13.30
C SER A 50 7.08 -8.16 13.54
N GLU A 51 6.17 -8.94 14.12
CA GLU A 51 6.35 -10.37 14.38
C GLU A 51 6.59 -11.08 13.06
N GLU A 52 7.86 -11.26 12.65
CA GLU A 52 8.46 -12.20 11.68
C GLU A 52 7.67 -12.57 10.41
N GLY A 53 6.65 -11.80 10.07
CA GLY A 53 5.70 -11.99 8.99
C GLY A 53 5.82 -10.82 8.03
N GLU A 54 5.85 -11.16 6.75
CA GLU A 54 5.83 -10.30 5.57
C GLU A 54 5.47 -8.83 5.85
N SER A 55 6.42 -7.93 5.57
CA SER A 55 6.23 -6.49 5.75
C SER A 55 4.98 -6.01 5.00
N LEU A 56 4.37 -4.92 5.47
CA LEU A 56 3.19 -4.38 4.79
C LEU A 56 3.52 -3.97 3.34
N GLY A 57 4.75 -3.54 3.09
CA GLY A 57 5.28 -3.34 1.74
C GLY A 57 5.29 -4.63 0.91
N GLY A 58 5.73 -5.75 1.49
CA GLY A 58 5.75 -7.07 0.84
C GLY A 58 4.35 -7.55 0.45
N LYS A 59 3.39 -7.51 1.37
CA LYS A 59 1.99 -7.91 1.10
C LYS A 59 1.34 -7.09 -0.01
N LEU A 60 1.66 -5.80 -0.06
CA LEU A 60 1.18 -4.90 -1.11
C LEU A 60 1.81 -5.25 -2.47
N GLN A 61 3.10 -5.61 -2.47
CA GLN A 61 3.85 -6.06 -3.64
C GLN A 61 3.29 -7.39 -4.20
N ASP A 62 3.03 -8.36 -3.32
CA ASP A 62 2.48 -9.67 -3.70
C ASP A 62 1.06 -9.55 -4.24
N SER A 63 0.25 -8.66 -3.66
CA SER A 63 -1.06 -8.35 -4.23
C SER A 63 -0.89 -7.81 -5.66
N ILE A 64 0.02 -6.87 -5.90
CA ILE A 64 0.19 -6.19 -7.21
C ILE A 64 0.57 -7.12 -8.36
N LEU A 65 1.29 -8.21 -8.08
CA LEU A 65 1.81 -9.13 -9.11
C LEU A 65 0.71 -9.73 -10.00
N GLU A 66 -0.51 -9.89 -9.48
CA GLU A 66 -1.63 -10.41 -10.26
C GLU A 66 -2.24 -9.39 -11.24
N PHE A 67 -1.95 -8.09 -11.09
CA PHE A 67 -2.61 -7.01 -11.84
C PHE A 67 -1.66 -6.05 -12.58
N GLU A 68 -0.34 -6.31 -12.55
CA GLU A 68 0.67 -5.50 -13.27
C GLU A 68 0.33 -5.32 -14.76
N ALA A 69 -0.27 -6.33 -15.39
CA ALA A 69 -0.64 -6.31 -16.80
C ALA A 69 -1.89 -5.45 -17.10
N GLU A 70 -2.85 -5.40 -16.17
CA GLU A 70 -4.16 -4.77 -16.40
C GLU A 70 -4.20 -3.32 -15.90
N HIS A 71 -3.45 -3.00 -14.85
CA HIS A 71 -3.49 -1.70 -14.18
C HIS A 71 -2.09 -1.15 -13.87
N PRO A 72 -1.35 -0.67 -14.90
CA PRO A 72 0.00 -0.13 -14.71
C PRO A 72 0.04 1.12 -13.82
N GLN A 73 -1.04 1.91 -13.76
CA GLN A 73 -1.13 3.10 -12.91
C GLN A 73 -1.24 2.72 -11.42
N VAL A 74 -2.08 1.74 -11.09
CA VAL A 74 -2.23 1.21 -9.72
C VAL A 74 -0.92 0.56 -9.27
N THR A 75 -0.26 -0.16 -10.17
CA THR A 75 1.05 -0.78 -9.93
C THR A 75 2.11 0.25 -9.58
N ALA A 76 2.17 1.37 -10.29
CA ALA A 76 3.12 2.45 -10.00
C ALA A 76 2.86 3.09 -8.63
N ALA A 77 1.59 3.35 -8.30
CA ALA A 77 1.21 3.92 -7.01
C ALA A 77 1.56 2.99 -5.83
N VAL A 78 1.30 1.69 -5.98
CA VAL A 78 1.68 0.68 -4.97
C VAL A 78 3.19 0.59 -4.79
N ASN A 79 3.96 0.58 -5.88
CA ASN A 79 5.43 0.57 -5.80
C ASN A 79 5.95 1.80 -5.04
N GLN A 80 5.32 2.96 -5.23
CA GLN A 80 5.66 4.18 -4.51
C GLN A 80 5.35 4.05 -3.00
N VAL A 81 4.24 3.44 -2.63
CA VAL A 81 3.89 3.15 -1.23
C VAL A 81 4.87 2.14 -0.62
N ALA A 82 5.15 1.03 -1.29
CA ALA A 82 6.08 0.00 -0.83
C ALA A 82 7.49 0.55 -0.62
N ALA A 83 7.98 1.38 -1.56
CA ALA A 83 9.26 2.07 -1.41
C ALA A 83 9.26 3.06 -0.24
N ALA A 84 8.15 3.79 -0.02
CA ALA A 84 8.04 4.70 1.12
C ALA A 84 8.03 3.95 2.46
N LEU A 85 7.36 2.79 2.53
CA LEU A 85 7.35 1.91 3.70
C LEU A 85 8.72 1.30 3.99
N ALA A 86 9.41 0.82 2.95
CA ALA A 86 10.76 0.28 3.07
C ALA A 86 11.75 1.32 3.63
N ASN A 87 11.62 2.59 3.22
CA ASN A 87 12.39 3.69 3.79
C ASN A 87 12.07 3.96 5.27
N LEU A 88 10.86 3.62 5.72
CA LEU A 88 10.41 3.76 7.10
C LEU A 88 10.74 2.53 7.97
N GLY A 89 11.19 1.43 7.35
CA GLY A 89 11.58 0.19 8.03
C GLY A 89 10.42 -0.69 8.51
N ILE A 90 9.24 -0.58 7.89
CA ILE A 90 8.00 -1.29 8.26
C ILE A 90 7.35 -2.06 7.11
#